data_AF-A0AAV3PUX0-F1
#
_entry.id   AF-A0AAV3PUX0-F1
#
_cell.length_a   1.000
_cell.length_b   1.000
_cell.length_c   1.000
_cell.angle_alpha   90.00
_cell.angle_beta   90.00
_cell.angle_gamma   90.00
#
_symmetry.space_group_name_H-M   'P 1'
#
loop_
_entity.id
_entity.type
_entity.pdbx_description
1 polymer ?
#
loop_
_entity_poly.entity_id
_entity_poly.type
_entity_poly.pdbx_seq_one_letter_code
_entity_poly.pdbx_strand_id
1 'polypeptide(L)'
;MRDEVLLVSCSLRFQNLPEEAVLAESPKDGILKLIRSMKPDLFLHSIVNGLHTSPFFMTRFREALFCYASLFDMLEATVPGRQHSDLLRFHLEKKFGCEVLNIIACEGKQRVVRPETYKQWHIRTIRAGFKIVPVEKQIARAKMVAHFRKDFLYDEDCSWMLQGWKGRVLYASSCLVPV
;
A
#
# COMPACT_ATOMS: atom_id res chain seq x y z
N MET A 1 -28.52 6.58 20.77
CA MET A 1 -28.02 5.58 19.81
C MET A 1 -27.15 6.31 18.78
N ARG A 2 -26.05 5.72 18.32
CA ARG A 2 -25.40 6.19 17.08
C ARG A 2 -26.22 5.59 15.94
N ASP A 3 -26.90 6.42 15.16
CA ASP A 3 -27.72 5.97 14.02
C ASP A 3 -26.92 5.87 12.71
N GLU A 4 -25.63 6.21 12.74
CA GLU A 4 -24.75 6.23 11.58
C GLU A 4 -23.56 5.29 11.77
N VAL A 5 -23.21 4.58 10.69
CA VAL A 5 -22.03 3.72 10.60
C VAL A 5 -20.89 4.51 9.98
N LEU A 6 -19.77 4.64 10.69
CA LEU A 6 -18.58 5.34 10.21
C LEU A 6 -17.57 4.36 9.62
N LEU A 7 -17.39 4.46 8.31
CA LEU A 7 -16.34 3.78 7.56
C LEU A 7 -15.23 4.76 7.21
N VAL A 8 -14.00 4.47 7.64
CA VAL A 8 -12.82 5.21 7.20
C VAL A 8 -12.08 4.36 6.17
N SER A 9 -11.68 4.96 5.05
CA SER A 9 -10.86 4.28 4.04
C SER A 9 -9.63 5.09 3.73
N CYS A 10 -8.45 4.48 3.87
CA CYS A 10 -7.19 5.09 3.46
C CYS A 10 -6.44 4.14 2.52
N SER A 11 -6.32 4.57 1.27
CA SER A 11 -5.78 3.75 0.19
C SER A 11 -4.50 4.34 -0.38
N LEU A 12 -3.37 3.66 -0.14
CA LEU A 12 -2.06 3.89 -0.77
C LEU A 12 -1.44 5.27 -0.50
N ARG A 13 -1.93 6.02 0.50
CA ARG A 13 -1.45 7.39 0.81
C ARG A 13 -0.34 7.46 1.83
N PHE A 14 -0.28 6.49 2.76
CA PHE A 14 0.65 6.56 3.89
C PHE A 14 2.13 6.51 3.48
N GLN A 15 2.46 6.02 2.29
CA GLN A 15 3.84 6.03 1.79
C GLN A 15 4.41 7.43 1.57
N ASN A 16 3.56 8.46 1.43
CA ASN A 16 4.00 9.83 1.15
C ASN A 16 4.09 10.70 2.42
N LEU A 17 3.86 10.10 3.60
CA LEU A 17 3.97 10.83 4.85
C LEU A 17 5.45 10.97 5.22
N PRO A 18 5.87 12.16 5.68
CA PRO A 18 7.25 12.39 6.06
C PRO A 18 7.67 11.45 7.19
N GLU A 19 8.91 10.98 7.11
CA GLU A 19 9.55 10.25 8.19
C GLU A 19 10.04 11.25 9.27
N GLU A 20 10.09 10.78 10.53
CA GLU A 20 10.41 11.51 11.76
C GLU A 20 11.07 12.89 11.55
N ALA A 21 10.25 13.93 11.60
CA ALA A 21 10.72 15.30 11.55
C ALA A 21 10.88 15.83 12.98
N VAL A 22 11.93 15.46 13.72
CA VAL A 22 12.28 16.10 15.02
C VAL A 22 11.18 16.01 16.11
N LEU A 23 10.06 15.33 15.83
CA LEU A 23 8.91 15.18 16.70
C LEU A 23 9.00 13.86 17.45
N ALA A 24 8.51 13.84 18.68
CA ALA A 24 8.48 12.64 19.52
C ALA A 24 7.59 11.51 18.95
N GLU A 25 6.77 11.79 17.93
CA GLU A 25 5.84 10.83 17.32
C GLU A 25 5.85 10.89 15.79
N SER A 26 5.76 9.72 15.14
CA SER A 26 5.70 9.61 13.67
C SER A 26 4.37 10.17 13.12
N PRO A 27 4.37 10.93 11.99
CA PRO A 27 3.14 11.39 11.35
C PRO A 27 2.16 10.26 10.98
N LYS A 28 2.68 9.07 10.67
CA LYS A 28 1.88 7.85 10.43
C LYS A 28 1.10 7.46 11.68
N ASP A 29 1.73 7.54 12.86
CA ASP A 29 1.09 7.24 14.14
C ASP A 29 0.08 8.30 14.54
N GLY A 30 0.39 9.59 14.30
CA GLY A 30 -0.54 10.69 14.52
C GLY A 30 -1.84 10.52 13.72
N ILE A 31 -1.74 10.11 12.45
CA ILE A 31 -2.92 9.83 11.62
C ILE A 31 -3.69 8.60 12.11
N LEU A 32 -3.00 7.52 12.51
CA LEU A 32 -3.68 6.35 13.08
C LEU A 32 -4.43 6.70 14.38
N LYS A 33 -3.84 7.52 15.25
CA LYS A 33 -4.49 8.03 16.47
C LYS A 33 -5.70 8.90 16.13
N LEU A 34 -5.61 9.77 15.13
CA LEU A 34 -6.72 10.59 14.66
C LEU A 34 -7.87 9.73 14.12
N ILE A 35 -7.57 8.72 13.30
CA ILE A 35 -8.58 7.78 12.81
C ILE A 35 -9.23 7.05 13.99
N ARG A 36 -8.44 6.61 14.97
CA ARG A 36 -8.97 5.94 16.17
C ARG A 36 -9.87 6.87 16.99
N SER A 37 -9.53 8.15 17.14
CA SER A 37 -10.34 9.10 17.91
C SER A 37 -11.71 9.36 17.31
N MET A 38 -11.87 9.15 15.99
CA MET A 38 -13.18 9.19 15.33
C MET A 38 -14.10 8.02 15.73
N LYS A 39 -13.53 6.94 16.31
CA LYS A 39 -14.22 5.69 16.66
C LYS A 39 -15.00 5.11 15.47
N PRO A 40 -14.34 4.81 14.34
CA PRO A 40 -14.98 4.18 13.19
C PRO A 40 -15.45 2.78 13.51
N ASP A 41 -16.55 2.36 12.89
CA ASP A 41 -17.04 0.98 12.94
C ASP A 41 -16.15 0.06 12.09
N LEU A 42 -15.51 0.59 11.05
CA LEU A 42 -14.51 -0.11 10.25
C LEU A 42 -13.52 0.88 9.62
N PHE A 43 -12.24 0.52 9.66
CA PHE A 43 -11.17 1.20 8.95
C PHE A 43 -10.57 0.28 7.90
N LEU A 44 -10.76 0.62 6.62
CA LEU A 44 -10.14 -0.03 5.48
C LEU A 44 -8.77 0.60 5.22
N HIS A 45 -7.73 -0.21 5.35
CA HIS A 45 -6.36 0.26 5.19
C HIS A 45 -5.69 -0.50 4.06
N SER A 46 -5.31 0.21 3.00
CA SER A 46 -4.53 -0.34 1.89
C SER A 46 -3.21 0.40 1.75
N ILE A 47 -2.14 -0.35 1.55
CA ILE A 47 -0.77 0.16 1.50
C ILE A 47 -0.05 -0.29 0.24
N VAL A 48 0.95 0.51 -0.17
CA VAL A 48 2.00 0.04 -1.07
C VAL A 48 2.98 -0.75 -0.21
N ASN A 49 3.19 -2.02 -0.54
CA ASN A 49 4.12 -2.89 0.16
C ASN A 49 5.50 -2.78 -0.50
N GLY A 50 6.46 -2.17 0.19
CA GLY A 50 7.79 -1.92 -0.37
C GLY A 50 8.90 -1.93 0.68
N LEU A 51 10.10 -2.33 0.24
CA LEU A 51 11.35 -2.36 1.03
C LEU A 51 12.38 -1.33 0.55
N HIS A 52 12.05 -0.50 -0.44
CA HIS A 52 12.94 0.48 -1.04
C HIS A 52 13.02 1.81 -0.25
N THR A 53 13.04 1.73 1.07
CA THR A 53 13.20 2.89 1.97
C THR A 53 14.57 2.98 2.63
N SER A 54 15.44 2.00 2.37
CA SER A 54 16.80 1.92 2.89
C SER A 54 17.57 3.23 2.74
N PRO A 55 18.34 3.67 3.75
CA PRO A 55 19.22 4.82 3.60
C PRO A 55 20.37 4.54 2.62
N PHE A 56 20.74 3.28 2.40
CA PHE A 56 21.82 2.90 1.49
C PHE A 56 21.35 2.87 0.04
N PHE A 57 22.00 3.68 -0.81
CA PHE A 57 21.64 3.87 -2.21
C PHE A 57 21.54 2.54 -2.99
N MET A 58 22.56 1.69 -2.95
CA MET A 58 22.58 0.45 -3.76
C MET A 58 21.45 -0.51 -3.40
N THR A 59 21.18 -0.67 -2.10
CA THR A 59 20.05 -1.48 -1.62
C THR A 59 18.74 -0.89 -2.10
N ARG A 60 18.54 0.41 -1.91
CA ARG A 60 17.32 1.12 -2.31
C ARG A 60 17.08 1.07 -3.82
N PHE A 61 18.11 1.33 -4.62
CA PHE A 61 18.06 1.28 -6.07
C PHE A 61 17.62 -0.09 -6.58
N ARG A 62 18.24 -1.15 -6.06
CA ARG A 62 17.91 -2.53 -6.45
C ARG A 62 16.47 -2.90 -6.09
N GLU A 63 16.04 -2.58 -4.87
CA GLU A 63 14.66 -2.85 -4.45
C GLU A 63 13.63 -2.06 -5.26
N ALA A 64 13.91 -0.78 -5.57
CA ALA A 64 13.05 0.05 -6.41
C ALA A 64 12.97 -0.51 -7.83
N LEU A 65 14.12 -0.83 -8.45
CA LEU A 65 14.20 -1.39 -9.79
C LEU A 65 13.32 -2.64 -9.93
N PHE A 66 13.48 -3.63 -9.03
CA PHE A 66 12.70 -4.86 -9.12
C PHE A 66 11.21 -4.66 -8.82
N CYS A 67 10.88 -3.77 -7.88
CA CYS A 67 9.49 -3.43 -7.56
C CYS A 67 8.78 -2.80 -8.76
N TYR A 68 9.37 -1.75 -9.35
CA TYR A 68 8.77 -1.05 -10.46
C TYR A 68 8.83 -1.85 -11.75
N ALA A 69 9.88 -2.62 -12.02
CA ALA A 69 9.90 -3.55 -13.17
C ALA A 69 8.70 -4.51 -13.14
N SER A 70 8.32 -5.00 -11.95
CA SER A 70 7.13 -5.85 -11.79
C SER A 70 5.82 -5.08 -12.06
N LEU A 71 5.75 -3.80 -11.69
CA LEU A 71 4.59 -2.95 -11.98
C LEU A 71 4.45 -2.63 -13.47
N PHE A 72 5.56 -2.32 -14.16
CA PHE A 72 5.55 -2.06 -15.60
C PHE A 72 5.19 -3.34 -16.39
N ASP A 73 5.75 -4.49 -16.04
CA ASP A 73 5.39 -5.79 -16.62
C ASP A 73 3.92 -6.15 -16.36
N MET A 74 3.38 -5.85 -15.17
CA MET A 74 1.94 -5.99 -14.89
C MET A 74 1.10 -5.08 -15.79
N LEU A 75 1.46 -3.80 -15.96
CA LEU A 75 0.69 -2.87 -16.79
C LEU A 75 0.68 -3.32 -18.25
N GLU A 76 1.85 -3.69 -18.78
CA GLU A 76 1.97 -4.20 -20.15
C GLU A 76 1.13 -5.46 -20.36
N ALA A 77 1.11 -6.35 -19.37
CA ALA A 77 0.34 -7.58 -19.42
C ALA A 77 -1.18 -7.34 -19.33
N THR A 78 -1.63 -6.36 -18.55
CA THR A 78 -3.05 -6.27 -18.12
C THR A 78 -3.84 -5.17 -18.81
N VAL A 79 -3.18 -4.14 -19.36
CA VAL A 79 -3.84 -3.02 -20.03
C VAL A 79 -3.83 -3.29 -21.55
N PRO A 80 -5.01 -3.53 -22.19
CA PRO A 80 -5.07 -3.78 -23.63
C PRO A 80 -4.54 -2.59 -24.43
N GLY A 81 -3.88 -2.81 -25.56
CA GLY A 81 -3.45 -1.74 -26.49
C GLY A 81 -4.59 -1.17 -27.34
N ARG A 82 -5.63 -0.61 -26.71
CA ARG A 82 -6.70 0.14 -27.39
C ARG A 82 -6.54 1.62 -27.04
N GLN A 83 -6.89 2.50 -27.97
CA GLN A 83 -6.59 3.94 -27.92
C GLN A 83 -6.98 4.67 -26.61
N HIS A 84 -8.00 4.20 -25.88
CA HIS A 84 -8.38 4.76 -24.57
C HIS A 84 -7.59 4.19 -23.38
N SER A 85 -7.12 2.94 -23.47
CA SER A 85 -6.30 2.31 -22.44
C SER A 85 -4.82 2.74 -22.49
N ASP A 86 -4.38 3.30 -23.63
CA ASP A 86 -3.04 3.90 -23.77
C ASP A 86 -2.86 5.13 -22.88
N LEU A 87 -3.90 5.98 -22.74
CA LEU A 87 -3.86 7.13 -21.84
C LEU A 87 -3.76 6.71 -20.37
N LEU A 88 -4.54 5.70 -19.95
CA LEU A 88 -4.48 5.20 -18.57
C LEU A 88 -3.09 4.63 -18.25
N ARG A 89 -2.56 3.80 -19.16
CA ARG A 89 -1.21 3.24 -19.04
C ARG A 89 -0.18 4.35 -18.93
N PHE A 90 -0.21 5.34 -19.83
CA PHE A 90 0.72 6.47 -19.80
C PHE A 90 0.68 7.24 -18.47
N HIS A 91 -0.51 7.50 -17.90
CA HIS A 91 -0.62 8.21 -16.62
C HIS A 91 -0.04 7.38 -15.45
N LEU A 92 -0.26 6.06 -15.45
CA LEU A 92 0.29 5.17 -14.43
C LEU A 92 1.82 5.06 -14.56
N GLU A 93 2.33 4.85 -15.76
CA GLU A 93 3.78 4.80 -16.05
C GLU A 93 4.47 6.12 -15.69
N LYS A 94 3.87 7.26 -16.04
CA LYS A 94 4.38 8.59 -15.65
C LYS A 94 4.42 8.74 -14.13
N LYS A 95 3.34 8.35 -13.44
CA LYS A 95 3.30 8.38 -11.96
C LYS A 95 4.39 7.52 -11.36
N PHE A 96 4.54 6.28 -11.83
CA PHE A 96 5.59 5.37 -11.38
C PHE A 96 6.99 5.94 -11.65
N GLY A 97 7.20 6.55 -12.82
CA GLY A 97 8.44 7.26 -13.13
C GLY A 97 8.76 8.37 -12.13
N CYS A 98 7.77 9.18 -11.74
CA CYS A 98 7.95 10.20 -10.70
C CYS A 98 8.30 9.59 -9.33
N GLU A 99 7.66 8.49 -8.95
CA GLU A 99 7.97 7.80 -7.69
C GLU A 99 9.40 7.21 -7.70
N VAL A 100 9.78 6.54 -8.79
CA VAL A 100 11.15 6.00 -9.00
C VAL A 100 12.20 7.10 -8.90
N LEU A 101 11.96 8.23 -9.58
CA LEU A 101 12.86 9.39 -9.52
C LEU A 101 13.00 9.92 -8.08
N ASN A 102 11.89 10.03 -7.33
CA ASN A 102 11.96 10.47 -5.94
C ASN A 102 12.70 9.48 -5.02
N ILE A 103 12.53 8.17 -5.25
CA ILE A 103 13.21 7.14 -4.45
C ILE A 103 14.71 7.15 -4.72
N ILE A 104 15.14 7.34 -5.97
CA ILE A 104 16.55 7.19 -6.37
C ILE A 104 17.32 8.51 -6.22
N ALA A 105 16.75 9.62 -6.69
CA ALA A 105 17.48 10.89 -6.84
C ALA A 105 17.35 11.82 -5.63
N CYS A 106 16.31 11.67 -4.81
CA CYS A 106 16.11 12.53 -3.64
C CYS A 106 16.63 11.89 -2.35
N GLU A 107 17.04 12.72 -1.41
CA GLU A 107 17.48 12.30 -0.07
C GLU A 107 16.82 13.13 1.03
N GLY A 108 16.96 12.65 2.28
CA GLY A 108 16.43 13.35 3.46
C GLY A 108 14.95 13.71 3.31
N LYS A 109 14.59 14.97 3.63
CA LYS A 109 13.21 15.48 3.57
C LYS A 109 12.64 15.58 2.15
N GLN A 110 13.49 15.64 1.12
CA GLN A 110 13.04 15.71 -0.28
C GLN A 110 12.59 14.34 -0.80
N ARG A 111 13.04 13.24 -0.17
CA ARG A 111 12.54 11.89 -0.46
C ARG A 111 11.24 11.64 0.28
N VAL A 112 10.14 11.72 -0.46
CA VAL A 112 8.76 11.62 0.04
C VAL A 112 8.18 10.23 -0.10
N VAL A 113 8.58 9.44 -1.11
CA VAL A 113 8.04 8.09 -1.33
C VAL A 113 8.77 7.11 -0.41
N ARG A 114 8.07 6.67 0.64
CA ARG A 114 8.58 5.80 1.70
C ARG A 114 7.57 4.73 2.12
N PRO A 115 7.32 3.70 1.29
CA PRO A 115 6.45 2.61 1.67
C PRO A 115 7.04 1.79 2.82
N GLU A 116 6.16 1.18 3.59
CA GLU A 116 6.51 0.22 4.65
C GLU A 116 5.89 -1.12 4.27
N THR A 117 6.51 -2.21 4.70
CA THR A 117 5.94 -3.55 4.53
C THR A 117 4.66 -3.73 5.34
N TYR A 118 3.79 -4.64 4.91
CA TYR A 118 2.60 -4.99 5.69
C TYR A 118 2.94 -5.50 7.10
N LYS A 119 4.13 -6.11 7.30
CA LYS A 119 4.61 -6.53 8.63
C LYS A 119 4.92 -5.33 9.54
N GLN A 120 5.55 -4.27 9.00
CA GLN A 120 5.76 -3.02 9.73
C GLN A 120 4.43 -2.36 10.06
N TRP A 121 3.50 -2.32 9.10
CA TRP A 121 2.15 -1.81 9.33
C TRP A 121 1.37 -2.62 10.35
N HIS A 122 1.48 -3.96 10.33
CA HIS A 122 0.83 -4.84 11.31
C HIS A 122 1.20 -4.44 12.74
N ILE A 123 2.50 -4.26 13.01
CA ILE A 123 2.99 -3.80 14.32
C ILE A 123 2.48 -2.41 14.64
N ARG A 124 2.56 -1.47 13.68
CA ARG A 124 2.17 -0.06 13.87
C ARG A 124 0.68 0.08 14.19
N THR A 125 -0.17 -0.64 13.46
CA THR A 125 -1.62 -0.65 13.63
C THR A 125 -2.04 -1.23 14.98
N ILE A 126 -1.42 -2.32 15.42
CA ILE A 126 -1.68 -2.89 16.76
C ILE A 126 -1.27 -1.89 17.85
N ARG A 127 -0.08 -1.28 17.74
CA ARG A 127 0.39 -0.25 18.69
C ARG A 127 -0.53 0.97 18.75
N ALA A 128 -1.15 1.34 17.63
CA ALA A 128 -2.12 2.42 17.60
C ALA A 128 -3.47 2.06 18.25
N GLY A 129 -3.67 0.79 18.66
CA GLY A 129 -4.88 0.29 19.30
C GLY A 129 -5.98 -0.06 18.32
N PHE A 130 -5.61 -0.66 17.19
CA PHE A 130 -6.55 -1.31 16.30
C PHE A 130 -6.38 -2.83 16.37
N LYS A 131 -7.48 -3.53 16.15
CA LYS A 131 -7.51 -4.97 15.90
C LYS A 131 -7.75 -5.21 14.42
N ILE A 132 -6.96 -6.09 13.83
CA ILE A 132 -7.18 -6.56 12.47
C ILE A 132 -8.34 -7.57 12.47
N VAL A 133 -9.30 -7.36 11.57
CA VAL A 133 -10.46 -8.23 11.39
C VAL A 133 -10.21 -9.12 10.17
N PRO A 134 -10.34 -10.45 10.30
CA PRO A 134 -10.27 -11.37 9.17
C PRO A 134 -11.35 -11.02 8.14
N VAL A 135 -10.95 -10.89 6.88
CA VAL A 135 -11.89 -10.81 5.76
C VAL A 135 -12.24 -12.23 5.36
N GLU A 136 -13.53 -12.53 5.16
CA GLU A 136 -13.94 -13.85 4.70
C GLU A 136 -13.26 -14.21 3.36
N LYS A 137 -12.40 -15.23 3.42
CA LYS A 137 -11.54 -15.72 2.33
C LYS A 137 -12.28 -15.93 1.00
N GLN A 138 -13.56 -16.33 1.07
CA GLN A 138 -14.34 -16.64 -0.11
C GLN A 138 -14.81 -15.39 -0.87
N ILE A 139 -15.16 -14.29 -0.19
CA ILE A 139 -15.69 -13.08 -0.83
C ILE A 139 -14.57 -12.34 -1.58
N ALA A 140 -13.38 -12.25 -0.97
CA ALA A 140 -12.24 -11.57 -1.56
C ALA A 140 -11.64 -12.37 -2.73
N ARG A 141 -11.55 -13.70 -2.60
CA ARG A 141 -11.01 -14.58 -3.64
C ARG A 141 -11.98 -14.77 -4.81
N ALA A 142 -13.29 -14.90 -4.58
CA ALA A 142 -14.27 -15.12 -5.65
C ALA A 142 -14.44 -13.91 -6.59
N LYS A 143 -14.37 -12.67 -6.07
CA LYS A 143 -14.46 -11.46 -6.90
C LYS A 143 -13.22 -11.22 -7.78
N MET A 144 -12.04 -11.62 -7.30
CA MET A 144 -10.78 -11.43 -8.03
C MET A 144 -10.43 -12.60 -8.97
N VAL A 145 -10.52 -13.85 -8.53
CA VAL A 145 -10.10 -15.01 -9.37
C VAL A 145 -10.97 -15.16 -10.62
N ALA A 146 -12.22 -14.70 -10.61
CA ALA A 146 -13.09 -14.76 -11.78
C ALA A 146 -12.66 -13.84 -12.95
N HIS A 147 -11.79 -12.84 -12.73
CA HIS A 147 -11.50 -11.81 -13.74
C HIS A 147 -10.00 -11.58 -14.04
N PHE A 148 -9.07 -12.20 -13.31
CA PHE A 148 -7.65 -11.85 -13.38
C PHE A 148 -6.75 -12.99 -13.90
N ARG A 149 -5.70 -12.60 -14.65
CA ARG A 149 -4.69 -13.48 -15.26
C ARG A 149 -3.95 -14.31 -14.18
N LYS A 150 -3.47 -15.51 -14.53
CA LYS A 150 -2.72 -16.42 -13.64
C LYS A 150 -1.48 -15.82 -12.98
N ASP A 151 -0.94 -14.75 -13.56
CA ASP A 151 0.26 -14.05 -13.06
C ASP A 151 0.00 -13.18 -11.83
N PHE A 152 -1.27 -12.88 -11.51
CA PHE A 152 -1.62 -12.17 -10.28
C PHE A 152 -1.40 -13.04 -9.05
N LEU A 153 -0.70 -12.48 -8.06
CA LEU A 153 -0.56 -13.07 -6.73
C LEU A 153 -1.70 -12.55 -5.85
N TYR A 154 -2.40 -13.47 -5.20
CA TYR A 154 -3.32 -13.18 -4.11
C TYR A 154 -3.04 -14.16 -2.97
N ASP A 155 -2.72 -13.62 -1.80
CA ASP A 155 -2.43 -14.42 -0.62
C ASP A 155 -2.99 -13.74 0.63
N GLU A 156 -3.03 -14.46 1.75
CA GLU A 156 -3.42 -13.91 3.05
C GLU A 156 -2.36 -14.23 4.09
N ASP A 157 -1.86 -13.20 4.78
CA ASP A 157 -0.97 -13.37 5.93
C ASP A 157 -1.42 -12.47 7.09
N CYS A 158 -1.59 -13.05 8.28
CA CYS A 158 -2.04 -12.32 9.48
C CYS A 158 -3.27 -11.43 9.23
N SER A 159 -4.26 -11.93 8.46
CA SER A 159 -5.47 -11.21 8.04
C SER A 159 -5.24 -9.97 7.15
N TRP A 160 -4.03 -9.80 6.63
CA TRP A 160 -3.76 -8.92 5.49
C TRP A 160 -4.01 -9.68 4.19
N MET A 161 -4.79 -9.08 3.30
CA MET A 161 -4.90 -9.51 1.93
C MET A 161 -3.70 -8.96 1.16
N LEU A 162 -2.87 -9.84 0.62
CA LEU A 162 -1.68 -9.52 -0.14
C LEU A 162 -2.01 -9.58 -1.63
N GLN A 163 -1.73 -8.51 -2.36
CA GLN A 163 -1.90 -8.46 -3.81
C GLN A 163 -0.57 -8.22 -4.51
N GLY A 164 -0.34 -8.92 -5.62
CA GLY A 164 0.96 -8.92 -6.25
C GLY A 164 0.97 -9.43 -7.69
N TRP A 165 2.18 -9.57 -8.21
CA TRP A 165 2.45 -9.99 -9.58
C TRP A 165 3.68 -10.89 -9.64
N LYS A 166 3.57 -12.03 -10.33
CA LYS A 166 4.65 -13.02 -10.52
C LYS A 166 5.42 -13.32 -9.23
N GLY A 167 4.70 -13.57 -8.14
CA GLY A 167 5.27 -13.92 -6.84
C GLY A 167 5.74 -12.74 -5.98
N ARG A 168 5.71 -11.50 -6.48
CA ARG A 168 6.03 -10.30 -5.68
C ARG A 168 4.76 -9.68 -5.10
N VAL A 169 4.71 -9.49 -3.79
CA VAL A 169 3.66 -8.72 -3.10
C VAL A 169 3.91 -7.21 -3.31
N LEU A 170 2.97 -6.54 -3.96
CA LEU A 170 3.04 -5.11 -4.33
C LEU A 170 2.15 -4.25 -3.45
N TYR A 171 1.01 -4.78 -3.04
CA TYR A 171 0.03 -4.12 -2.19
C TYR A 171 -0.39 -5.04 -1.07
N ALA A 172 -0.88 -4.43 0.01
CA ALA A 172 -1.56 -5.17 1.07
C ALA A 172 -2.75 -4.36 1.57
N SER A 173 -3.82 -5.06 1.92
CA SER A 173 -5.05 -4.46 2.43
C SER A 173 -5.56 -5.19 3.66
N SER A 174 -6.11 -4.46 4.62
CA SER A 174 -6.67 -5.03 5.84
C SER A 174 -7.88 -4.26 6.32
N CYS A 175 -8.77 -4.96 7.01
CA CYS A 175 -9.90 -4.41 7.75
C CYS A 175 -9.51 -4.24 9.22
N LEU A 176 -9.77 -3.07 9.80
CA LEU A 176 -9.32 -2.70 11.14
C LEU A 176 -10.50 -2.16 11.95
N VAL A 177 -10.56 -2.50 13.24
CA VAL A 177 -11.51 -1.91 14.18
C VAL A 177 -10.76 -1.31 15.37
N PRO A 178 -11.17 -0.13 15.88
CA PRO A 178 -10.63 0.42 17.12
C PRO A 178 -10.83 -0.53 18.30
N VAL A 179 -9.82 -0.61 19.17
CA VAL A 179 -9.88 -1.28 20.48
C VAL A 179 -10.05 -0.24 21.59
#